data_AF-A0A9D1J3D8-F1
#
_entry.id   AF-A0A9D1J3D8-F1
#
_cell.length_a   1.000
_cell.length_b   1.000
_cell.length_c   1.000
_cell.angle_alpha   90.00
_cell.angle_beta   90.00
_cell.angle_gamma   90.00
#
_symmetry.space_group_name_H-M   'P 1'
#
loop_
_entity.id
_entity.type
_entity.pdbx_description
1 polymer ?
#
loop_
_entity_poly.entity_id
_entity_poly.type
_entity_poly.pdbx_seq_one_letter_code
_entity_poly.pdbx_strand_id
1 'polypeptide(L)'
;MNSFEELQRKISNISKDETYKKLCKNIKKYRLERYKQFKEHEKNSTLNPYSTENISALLNYNHNHYKRFDSENDSTKQMPLEKILKLSIILNVSIDDLLK
;
A
#
# COMPACT_ATOMS: atom_id res chain seq x y z
N MET A 1 -17.09 13.76 -24.73
CA MET A 1 -17.36 14.58 -23.53
C MET A 1 -18.35 13.78 -22.70
N ASN A 2 -18.07 13.48 -21.43
CA ASN A 2 -19.04 12.72 -20.61
C ASN A 2 -20.14 13.68 -20.13
N SER A 3 -21.39 13.21 -20.06
CA SER A 3 -22.44 13.97 -19.39
C SER A 3 -22.24 13.95 -17.86
N PHE A 4 -22.87 14.87 -17.14
CA PHE A 4 -22.82 14.87 -15.67
C PHE A 4 -23.39 13.56 -15.10
N GLU A 5 -24.47 13.04 -15.68
CA GLU A 5 -25.12 11.78 -15.29
C GLU A 5 -24.24 10.55 -15.57
N GLU A 6 -23.46 10.57 -16.66
CA GLU A 6 -22.43 9.55 -16.90
C GLU A 6 -21.31 9.60 -15.86
N LEU A 7 -20.87 10.80 -15.48
CA LEU A 7 -19.85 10.96 -14.44
C LEU A 7 -20.38 10.50 -13.08
N GLN A 8 -21.61 10.85 -12.71
CA GLN A 8 -22.26 10.42 -11.48
C GLN A 8 -22.34 8.88 -11.37
N ARG A 9 -22.76 8.19 -12.43
CA ARG A 9 -22.79 6.72 -12.46
C ARG A 9 -21.41 6.09 -12.33
N LYS A 10 -20.38 6.71 -12.92
CA LYS A 10 -19.00 6.22 -12.82
C LYS A 10 -18.46 6.33 -11.39
N ILE A 11 -18.72 7.45 -10.69
CA ILE A 11 -18.24 7.66 -9.32
C ILE A 11 -19.08 6.91 -8.28
N SER A 12 -20.37 6.67 -8.50
CA SER A 12 -21.23 5.95 -7.56
C SER A 12 -20.82 4.49 -7.34
N ASN A 13 -20.08 3.91 -8.30
CA ASN A 13 -19.58 2.54 -8.21
C ASN A 13 -18.28 2.42 -7.39
N ILE A 14 -17.71 3.53 -6.92
CA ILE A 14 -16.48 3.54 -6.11
C ILE A 14 -16.86 3.42 -4.64
N SER A 15 -16.73 2.22 -4.07
CA SER A 15 -16.90 1.99 -2.64
C SER A 15 -15.59 2.29 -1.90
N LYS A 16 -15.65 3.24 -0.96
CA LYS A 16 -14.50 3.64 -0.12
C LYS A 16 -13.86 2.45 0.59
N ASP A 17 -14.67 1.55 1.15
CA ASP A 17 -14.19 0.40 1.91
C ASP A 17 -13.51 -0.63 0.99
N GLU A 18 -14.10 -0.90 -0.18
CA GLU A 18 -13.51 -1.84 -1.15
C GLU A 18 -12.21 -1.29 -1.75
N THR A 19 -12.16 0.01 -2.07
CA THR A 19 -10.92 0.66 -2.53
C THR A 19 -9.82 0.55 -1.49
N TYR A 20 -10.14 0.78 -0.21
CA TYR A 20 -9.14 0.72 0.84
C TYR A 20 -8.68 -0.72 1.14
N LYS A 21 -9.57 -1.71 1.11
CA LYS A 21 -9.21 -3.13 1.22
C LYS A 21 -8.24 -3.55 0.12
N LYS A 22 -8.53 -3.16 -1.14
CA LYS A 22 -7.65 -3.42 -2.28
C LYS A 22 -6.27 -2.79 -2.07
N LEU A 23 -6.23 -1.54 -1.61
CA LEU A 23 -4.98 -0.87 -1.27
C LEU A 23 -4.15 -1.68 -0.25
N CYS A 24 -4.74 -2.06 0.88
CA CYS A 24 -4.06 -2.86 1.91
C CYS A 24 -3.55 -4.21 1.36
N LYS A 25 -4.39 -4.90 0.57
CA LYS A 25 -4.04 -6.15 -0.09
C LYS A 25 -2.84 -6.01 -1.01
N ASN A 26 -2.83 -4.98 -1.84
CA ASN A 26 -1.78 -4.73 -2.81
C ASN A 26 -0.49 -4.28 -2.13
N ILE A 27 -0.55 -3.42 -1.11
CA ILE A 27 0.61 -3.05 -0.27
C ILE A 27 1.28 -4.31 0.27
N LYS A 28 0.50 -5.21 0.90
CA LYS A 28 1.02 -6.47 1.45
C LYS A 28 1.65 -7.35 0.36
N LYS A 29 0.96 -7.51 -0.78
CA LYS A 29 1.43 -8.29 -1.92
C LYS A 29 2.80 -7.79 -2.40
N TYR A 30 2.88 -6.52 -2.80
CA TYR A 30 4.11 -5.95 -3.34
C TYR A 30 5.24 -5.91 -2.33
N ARG A 31 4.94 -5.62 -1.05
CA ARG A 31 5.95 -5.69 0.01
C ARG A 31 6.56 -7.09 0.12
N LEU A 32 5.74 -8.14 0.11
CA LEU A 32 6.23 -9.52 0.19
C LEU A 32 7.04 -9.91 -1.06
N GLU A 33 6.63 -9.47 -2.25
CA GLU A 33 7.39 -9.68 -3.48
C GLU A 33 8.77 -9.00 -3.41
N ARG A 34 8.83 -7.71 -3.04
CA ARG A 34 10.08 -6.97 -2.89
C ARG A 34 10.97 -7.55 -1.79
N TYR A 35 10.37 -7.98 -0.69
CA TYR A 35 11.09 -8.64 0.40
C TYR A 35 11.78 -9.92 -0.07
N LYS A 36 11.09 -10.76 -0.86
CA LYS A 36 11.65 -12.00 -1.42
C LYS A 36 12.76 -11.70 -2.43
N GLN A 37 12.50 -10.79 -3.38
CA GLN A 37 13.50 -10.35 -4.36
C GLN A 37 14.78 -9.86 -3.68
N PHE A 38 14.64 -9.03 -2.64
CA PHE A 38 15.79 -8.56 -1.88
C PHE A 38 16.56 -9.70 -1.22
N LYS A 39 15.87 -10.68 -0.61
CA LYS A 39 16.54 -11.84 0.00
C LYS A 39 17.28 -12.72 -1.01
N GLU A 40 16.79 -12.80 -2.24
CA GLU A 40 17.39 -13.59 -3.30
C GLU A 40 18.67 -12.94 -3.84
N HIS A 41 18.65 -11.61 -4.00
CA HIS A 41 19.76 -10.84 -4.59
C HIS A 41 20.79 -10.36 -3.55
N GLU A 42 20.35 -9.95 -2.35
CA GLU A 42 21.19 -9.31 -1.33
C GLU A 42 21.44 -10.24 -0.13
N LYS A 43 21.99 -11.43 -0.38
CA LYS A 43 22.14 -12.51 0.62
C LYS A 43 22.98 -12.12 1.85
N ASN A 44 23.86 -11.14 1.72
CA ASN A 44 24.75 -10.69 2.80
C ASN A 44 24.23 -9.46 3.55
N SER A 45 23.11 -8.87 3.11
CA SER A 45 22.52 -7.73 3.81
C SER A 45 21.66 -8.20 4.97
N THR A 46 21.97 -7.72 6.17
CA THR A 46 21.16 -7.97 7.38
C THR A 46 19.91 -7.11 7.44
N LEU A 47 19.82 -6.06 6.60
CA LEU A 47 18.75 -5.07 6.62
C LEU A 47 17.94 -5.12 5.32
N ASN A 48 16.80 -5.80 5.35
CA ASN A 48 15.85 -5.82 4.24
C ASN A 48 14.91 -4.59 4.33
N PRO A 49 14.98 -3.61 3.42
CA PRO A 49 14.18 -2.39 3.51
C PRO A 49 12.67 -2.64 3.43
N TYR A 50 12.26 -3.80 2.92
CA TYR A 50 10.86 -4.21 2.74
C TYR A 50 10.28 -5.00 3.93
N SER A 51 11.03 -5.12 5.03
CA SER A 51 10.47 -5.63 6.28
C SER A 51 9.43 -4.65 6.83
N THR A 52 8.46 -5.16 7.59
CA THR A 52 7.44 -4.29 8.20
C THR A 52 8.06 -3.26 9.15
N GLU A 53 9.14 -3.63 9.81
CA GLU A 53 9.93 -2.83 10.73
C GLU A 53 10.59 -1.66 9.98
N ASN A 54 11.30 -1.96 8.88
CA ASN A 54 12.05 -0.95 8.14
C ASN A 54 11.14 -0.01 7.35
N ILE A 55 10.06 -0.51 6.75
CA ILE A 55 9.06 0.37 6.12
C ILE A 55 8.41 1.27 7.17
N SER A 56 8.08 0.74 8.35
CA SER A 56 7.50 1.57 9.41
C SER A 56 8.45 2.70 9.83
N ALA A 57 9.75 2.42 9.95
CA ALA A 57 10.76 3.44 10.22
C ALA A 57 10.84 4.49 9.09
N LEU A 58 10.92 4.06 7.83
CA LEU A 58 10.96 4.97 6.67
C LEU A 58 9.73 5.87 6.57
N LEU A 59 8.57 5.36 7.01
CA LEU A 59 7.32 6.11 7.04
C LEU A 59 7.09 6.87 8.34
N ASN A 60 8.02 6.87 9.31
CA ASN A 60 7.84 7.45 10.64
C ASN A 60 6.56 6.95 11.34
N TYR A 61 6.29 5.65 11.24
CA TYR A 61 5.24 4.95 11.96
C TYR A 61 5.82 4.08 13.06
N ASN A 62 5.06 3.92 14.14
CA ASN A 62 5.26 2.76 15.02
C ASN A 62 5.01 1.47 14.23
N HIS A 63 5.85 0.47 14.43
CA HIS A 63 5.76 -0.82 13.73
C HIS A 63 4.38 -1.47 13.81
N ASN A 64 3.76 -1.50 14.99
CA ASN A 64 2.41 -2.06 15.16
C ASN A 64 1.36 -1.25 14.41
N HIS A 65 1.52 0.07 14.30
CA HIS A 65 0.61 0.90 13.52
C HIS A 65 0.74 0.58 12.03
N TYR A 66 1.97 0.45 11.51
CA TYR A 66 2.20 0.09 10.12
C TYR A 66 1.58 -1.26 9.75
N LYS A 67 1.73 -2.29 10.60
CA LYS A 67 1.19 -3.64 10.35
C LYS A 67 -0.33 -3.67 10.14
N ARG A 68 -1.05 -2.66 10.62
CA ARG A 68 -2.51 -2.53 10.41
C ARG A 68 -2.85 -2.24 8.95
N PHE A 69 -1.98 -1.53 8.23
CA PHE A 69 -2.14 -1.25 6.80
C PHE A 69 -1.83 -2.46 5.91
N ASP A 70 -1.15 -3.46 6.45
CA ASP A 70 -0.92 -4.77 5.83
C ASP A 70 -2.10 -5.75 6.09
N SER A 71 -3.20 -5.29 6.71
CA SER A 71 -4.39 -6.08 7.02
C SER A 71 -5.62 -5.55 6.27
N GLU A 72 -6.31 -6.43 5.55
CA GLU A 72 -7.57 -6.10 4.85
C GLU A 72 -8.76 -5.93 5.83
N ASN A 73 -8.62 -6.45 7.05
CA ASN A 73 -9.70 -6.50 8.04
C ASN A 73 -9.60 -5.41 9.11
N ASP A 74 -8.51 -4.65 9.17
CA ASP A 74 -8.33 -3.56 10.14
C ASP A 74 -8.67 -2.22 9.48
N SER A 75 -9.98 -1.95 9.36
CA SER A 75 -10.54 -0.75 8.72
C SER A 75 -10.47 0.50 9.60
N THR A 76 -10.00 0.40 10.84
CA THR A 76 -10.20 1.47 11.83
C THR A 76 -9.21 2.63 11.72
N LYS A 77 -8.18 2.55 10.85
CA LYS A 77 -7.31 3.69 10.49
C LYS A 77 -6.91 3.67 9.01
N GLN A 78 -7.16 4.78 8.31
CA GLN A 78 -6.72 4.97 6.93
C GLN A 78 -5.33 5.60 6.86
N MET A 79 -4.49 5.09 5.96
CA MET A 79 -3.18 5.68 5.70
C MET A 79 -3.34 7.06 5.02
N PRO A 80 -2.66 8.12 5.48
CA PRO A 80 -2.65 9.41 4.80
C PRO A 80 -2.08 9.31 3.38
N LEU A 81 -2.60 10.10 2.44
CA LEU A 81 -2.17 10.08 1.03
C LEU A 81 -0.65 10.25 0.88
N GLU A 82 -0.04 11.16 1.63
CA GLU A 82 1.42 11.36 1.63
C GLU A 82 2.20 10.08 1.93
N LYS A 83 1.70 9.25 2.85
CA LYS A 83 2.35 7.97 3.21
C LYS A 83 2.14 6.92 2.12
N ILE A 84 0.99 6.91 1.46
CA ILE A 84 0.72 6.04 0.31
C ILE A 84 1.67 6.38 -0.84
N LEU A 85 1.89 7.68 -1.13
CA LEU A 85 2.87 8.15 -2.11
C LEU A 85 4.30 7.73 -1.77
N LYS A 86 4.71 7.88 -0.51
CA LYS A 86 6.03 7.42 -0.06
C LYS A 86 6.16 5.90 -0.20
N LEU A 87 5.10 5.16 0.12
CA LEU A 87 5.10 3.71 0.04
C LEU A 87 5.18 3.20 -1.39
N SER A 88 4.55 3.88 -2.37
CA SER A 88 4.68 3.52 -3.78
C SER A 88 6.12 3.67 -4.28
N ILE A 89 6.84 4.69 -3.81
CA ILE A 89 8.27 4.87 -4.07
C ILE A 89 9.08 3.75 -3.41
N ILE A 90 8.84 3.47 -2.12
CA ILE A 90 9.53 2.40 -1.38
C ILE A 90 9.34 1.06 -2.09
N LEU A 91 8.12 0.72 -2.49
CA LEU A 91 7.79 -0.55 -3.13
C LEU A 91 8.12 -0.58 -4.64
N ASN A 92 8.56 0.55 -5.20
CA ASN A 92 8.82 0.73 -6.63
C ASN A 92 7.64 0.23 -7.49
N VAL A 93 6.44 0.76 -7.21
CA VAL A 93 5.18 0.47 -7.93
C VAL A 93 4.40 1.75 -8.16
N SER A 94 3.54 1.78 -9.19
CA SER A 94 2.68 2.94 -9.42
C SER A 94 1.56 3.01 -8.38
N ILE A 95 1.01 4.20 -8.15
CA ILE A 95 -0.15 4.38 -7.28
C ILE A 95 -1.38 3.67 -7.84
N ASP A 96 -1.53 3.66 -9.16
CA ASP A 96 -2.63 2.97 -9.83
C ASP A 96 -2.59 1.47 -9.54
N ASP A 97 -1.40 0.87 -9.54
CA ASP A 97 -1.25 -0.56 -9.23
C ASP A 97 -1.50 -0.87 -7.76
N LEU A 98 -1.30 0.09 -6.85
CA LEU A 98 -1.74 -0.03 -5.47
C LEU A 98 -3.27 0.01 -5.34
N LEU A 99 -3.97 0.74 -6.22
CA LEU A 99 -5.42 0.96 -6.13
C LEU A 99 -6.29 0.00 -6.98
N LYS A 100 -5.70 -0.73 -7.93
CA LYS A 100 -6.39 -1.71 -8.80
C LYS A 100 -6.85 -2.97 -8.04
#